data_AF-A0A2N1HXR9-F1
#
_entry.id   AF-A0A2N1HXR9-F1
#
_cell.length_a   1.000
_cell.length_b   1.000
_cell.length_c   1.000
_cell.angle_alpha   90.00
_cell.angle_beta   90.00
_cell.angle_gamma   90.00
#
_symmetry.space_group_name_H-M   'P 1'
#
loop_
_entity.id
_entity.type
_entity.pdbx_description
1 polymer ?
#
loop_
_entity_poly.entity_id
_entity_poly.type
_entity_poly.pdbx_seq_one_letter_code
_entity_poly.pdbx_strand_id
1 'polypeptide(L)'
;MFDWISNTTYWLFFSQVIITLIVVPMIIRNNFIDFARRYGMTQYPNAKNAIEDYLLSNISIFKIVAGGLFLLSFAIVAYAAVNQAELFSWDNQAGLTCLFFIAIIPVLVMAAIQKRFFSLLADYSDDKRVATLKVRGVRDFISKPMILFIFSGQFLFIGSVVYFVNHPFDGFGGYLNLLGLAFLDSIFIITIYFIMNNKRLALIKDPNQRFVGQQNAISVNVTIWIVALYYLCLSLWISGLDLLSYRIFMQSLYIHLMFLMVAFASKLPASFYQGLEEKQ
;
A
#
# COMPACT_ATOMS: atom_id res chain seq x y z
N MET A 1 -12.16 34.52 16.47
CA MET A 1 -13.30 33.70 15.99
C MET A 1 -12.71 32.34 15.66
N PHE A 2 -13.13 31.28 16.36
CA PHE A 2 -12.54 29.94 16.22
C PHE A 2 -12.97 29.35 14.86
N ASP A 3 -12.10 29.39 13.85
CA ASP A 3 -12.34 28.69 12.59
C ASP A 3 -12.16 27.18 12.80
N TRP A 4 -13.25 26.54 13.20
CA TRP A 4 -13.33 25.10 13.47
C TRP A 4 -12.83 24.24 12.28
N ILE A 5 -12.97 24.76 11.05
CA ILE A 5 -12.51 24.11 9.82
C ILE A 5 -10.97 24.11 9.72
N SER A 6 -10.29 25.19 10.12
CA SER A 6 -8.82 25.27 10.10
C SER A 6 -8.19 24.28 11.10
N ASN A 7 -8.70 24.26 12.33
CA ASN A 7 -8.19 23.34 13.36
C ASN A 7 -8.42 21.86 13.00
N THR A 8 -9.58 21.52 12.43
CA THR A 8 -9.89 20.14 12.04
C THR A 8 -8.93 19.64 10.95
N THR A 9 -8.57 20.50 10.00
CA THR A 9 -7.62 20.19 8.92
C THR A 9 -6.22 19.85 9.45
N TYR A 10 -5.69 20.62 10.40
CA TYR A 10 -4.38 20.29 10.99
C TYR A 10 -4.41 19.00 11.81
N TRP A 11 -5.50 18.71 12.52
CA TRP A 11 -5.66 17.41 13.20
C TRP A 11 -5.66 16.24 12.21
N LEU A 12 -6.28 16.41 11.04
CA LEU A 12 -6.20 15.43 9.96
C LEU A 12 -4.75 15.24 9.50
N PHE A 13 -4.00 16.32 9.29
CA PHE A 13 -2.59 16.24 8.88
C PHE A 13 -1.70 15.56 9.94
N PHE A 14 -1.91 15.84 11.22
CA PHE A 14 -1.21 15.13 12.29
C PHE A 14 -1.58 13.63 12.30
N SER A 15 -2.86 13.32 12.18
CA SER A 15 -3.32 11.92 12.12
C SER A 15 -2.74 11.19 10.90
N GLN A 16 -2.59 11.89 9.77
CA GLN A 16 -1.95 11.39 8.55
C GLN A 16 -0.52 10.99 8.83
N VAL A 17 0.30 11.92 9.35
CA VAL A 17 1.69 11.67 9.69
C VAL A 17 1.83 10.51 10.69
N ILE A 18 1.02 10.49 11.75
CA ILE A 18 1.07 9.41 12.76
C ILE A 18 0.71 8.06 12.14
N ILE A 19 -0.39 7.96 11.41
CA ILE A 19 -0.84 6.67 10.88
C ILE A 19 0.15 6.16 9.82
N THR A 20 0.57 7.00 8.89
CA THR A 20 1.39 6.55 7.75
C THR A 20 2.87 6.39 8.08
N LEU A 21 3.41 7.09 9.08
CA LEU A 21 4.84 7.03 9.44
C LEU A 21 5.14 6.34 10.78
N ILE A 22 4.14 6.10 11.62
CA ILE A 22 4.28 5.32 12.86
C ILE A 22 3.52 4.00 12.75
N VAL A 23 2.19 4.06 12.65
CA VAL A 23 1.33 2.86 12.77
C VAL A 23 1.62 1.86 11.65
N VAL A 24 1.60 2.31 10.40
CA VAL A 24 1.81 1.47 9.22
C VAL A 24 3.22 0.86 9.19
N PRO A 25 4.31 1.64 9.39
CA PRO A 25 5.66 1.08 9.50
C PRO A 25 5.82 0.07 10.64
N MET A 26 5.17 0.29 11.80
CA MET A 26 5.20 -0.67 12.90
C MET A 26 4.54 -2.01 12.54
N ILE A 27 3.36 -1.97 11.91
CA ILE A 27 2.65 -3.17 11.46
C ILE A 27 3.49 -3.94 10.45
N ILE A 28 3.98 -3.25 9.42
CA ILE A 28 4.81 -3.85 8.35
C ILE A 28 6.08 -4.49 8.93
N ARG A 29 6.76 -3.80 9.86
CA ARG A 29 7.96 -4.32 10.54
C ARG A 29 7.65 -5.58 11.33
N ASN A 30 6.60 -5.56 12.15
CA ASN A 30 6.26 -6.70 12.98
C ASN A 30 5.88 -7.92 12.13
N ASN A 31 5.08 -7.72 11.08
CA ASN A 31 4.74 -8.79 10.15
C ASN A 31 5.98 -9.39 9.47
N PHE A 32 6.96 -8.56 9.11
CA PHE A 32 8.21 -9.05 8.54
C PHE A 32 9.07 -9.82 9.55
N ILE A 33 9.21 -9.33 10.78
CA ILE A 33 9.93 -10.05 11.85
C ILE A 33 9.29 -11.41 12.09
N ASP A 34 7.95 -11.44 12.19
CA ASP A 34 7.20 -12.67 12.43
C ASP A 34 7.40 -13.66 11.28
N PHE A 35 7.33 -13.19 10.03
CA PHE A 35 7.63 -14.02 8.87
C PHE A 35 9.06 -14.57 8.89
N ALA A 36 10.06 -13.70 9.10
CA ALA A 36 11.46 -14.10 9.08
C ALA A 36 11.79 -15.13 10.18
N ARG A 37 11.19 -14.99 11.37
CA ARG A 37 11.37 -15.94 12.47
C ARG A 37 10.61 -17.25 12.22
N ARG A 38 9.31 -17.20 11.92
CA ARG A 38 8.46 -18.39 11.79
C ARG A 38 8.79 -19.22 10.55
N TYR A 39 8.99 -18.56 9.41
CA TYR A 39 9.31 -19.24 8.16
C TYR A 39 10.82 -19.44 8.00
N GLY A 40 11.61 -18.36 8.13
CA GLY A 40 13.04 -18.39 7.86
C GLY A 40 13.80 -19.34 8.77
N MET A 41 13.61 -19.26 10.09
CA MET A 41 14.35 -20.11 11.04
C MET A 41 13.90 -21.58 10.98
N THR A 42 12.62 -21.84 10.71
CA THR A 42 12.07 -23.21 10.64
C THR A 42 12.51 -23.93 9.36
N GLN A 43 12.49 -23.25 8.21
CA GLN A 43 12.83 -23.86 6.92
C GLN A 43 14.33 -23.84 6.59
N TYR A 44 15.09 -22.99 7.28
CA TYR A 44 16.53 -22.80 7.11
C TYR A 44 17.24 -22.74 8.48
N PRO A 45 17.30 -23.86 9.23
CA PRO A 45 17.90 -23.89 10.56
C PRO A 45 19.38 -23.46 10.57
N ASN A 46 20.12 -23.82 9.52
CA ASN A 46 21.54 -23.45 9.35
C ASN A 46 21.75 -21.94 9.15
N ALA A 47 20.71 -21.20 8.76
CA ALA A 47 20.77 -19.75 8.54
C ALA A 47 20.34 -18.94 9.77
N LYS A 48 20.00 -19.57 10.91
CA LYS A 48 19.39 -18.89 12.06
C LYS A 48 20.19 -17.68 12.55
N ASN A 49 21.51 -17.83 12.75
CA ASN A 49 22.36 -16.74 13.21
C ASN A 49 22.43 -15.61 12.18
N ALA A 50 22.60 -15.95 10.89
CA ALA A 50 22.60 -14.97 9.81
C ALA A 50 21.27 -14.22 9.68
N ILE A 51 20.14 -14.89 9.91
CA ILE A 51 18.80 -14.29 9.94
C ILE A 51 18.69 -13.31 11.12
N GLU A 52 19.15 -13.66 12.32
CA GLU A 52 19.11 -12.77 13.48
C GLU A 52 19.96 -11.52 13.27
N ASP A 53 21.20 -11.68 12.81
CA ASP A 53 22.10 -10.55 12.50
C ASP A 53 21.50 -9.64 11.42
N TYR A 54 20.94 -10.26 10.37
CA TYR A 54 20.26 -9.54 9.30
C TYR A 54 19.07 -8.72 9.82
N LEU A 55 18.23 -9.31 10.67
CA LEU A 55 17.08 -8.65 11.27
C LEU A 55 17.52 -7.48 12.15
N LEU A 56 18.48 -7.68 13.04
CA LEU A 56 18.96 -6.63 13.95
C LEU A 56 19.47 -5.40 13.18
N SER A 57 20.31 -5.59 12.17
CA SER A 57 20.89 -4.50 11.38
C SER A 57 19.83 -3.79 10.52
N ASN A 58 19.07 -4.53 9.70
CA ASN A 58 18.17 -3.93 8.72
C ASN A 58 16.91 -3.33 9.36
N ILE A 59 16.42 -3.87 10.48
CA ILE A 59 15.30 -3.27 11.21
C ILE A 59 15.71 -1.97 11.88
N SER A 60 16.96 -1.86 12.35
CA SER A 60 17.47 -0.61 12.90
C SER A 60 17.49 0.49 11.83
N ILE A 61 18.01 0.18 10.64
CA ILE A 61 18.00 1.10 9.48
C ILE A 61 16.56 1.53 9.16
N PHE A 62 15.62 0.59 9.09
CA PHE A 62 14.21 0.89 8.84
C PHE A 62 13.61 1.83 9.89
N LYS A 63 13.88 1.58 11.18
CA LYS A 63 13.41 2.45 12.28
C LYS A 63 13.99 3.85 12.18
N ILE A 64 15.27 3.99 11.85
CA ILE A 64 15.94 5.28 11.68
C ILE A 64 15.29 6.06 10.53
N VAL A 65 15.08 5.42 9.38
CA VAL A 65 14.44 6.07 8.23
C VAL A 65 13.00 6.48 8.56
N ALA A 66 12.18 5.57 9.10
CA ALA A 66 10.79 5.88 9.44
C ALA A 66 10.70 6.97 10.52
N GLY A 67 11.53 6.91 11.55
CA GLY A 67 11.59 7.92 12.61
C GLY A 67 12.07 9.29 12.12
N GLY A 68 13.09 9.33 11.26
CA GLY A 68 13.59 10.57 10.67
C GLY A 68 12.54 11.25 9.79
N LEU A 69 11.86 10.47 8.94
CA LEU A 69 10.77 10.99 8.10
C LEU A 69 9.55 11.40 8.91
N PHE A 70 9.25 10.70 10.00
CA PHE A 70 8.22 11.12 10.95
C PHE A 70 8.55 12.49 11.55
N LEU A 71 9.75 12.68 12.09
CA LEU A 71 10.17 13.95 12.68
C LEU A 71 10.12 15.10 11.66
N LEU A 72 10.61 14.85 10.44
CA LEU A 72 10.54 15.81 9.34
C LEU A 72 9.09 16.19 9.01
N SER A 73 8.22 15.21 8.79
CA SER A 73 6.83 15.44 8.42
C SER A 73 6.04 16.10 9.55
N PHE A 74 6.31 15.70 10.79
CA PHE A 74 5.71 16.28 11.97
C PHE A 74 6.12 17.75 12.14
N ALA A 75 7.40 18.08 11.93
CA ALA A 75 7.89 19.46 11.96
C ALA A 75 7.23 20.33 10.88
N ILE A 76 7.03 19.79 9.66
CA ILE A 76 6.34 20.50 8.57
C ILE A 76 4.90 20.81 8.97
N VAL A 77 4.15 19.81 9.47
CA VAL A 77 2.74 20.01 9.88
C VAL A 77 2.66 20.94 11.10
N ALA A 78 3.57 20.82 12.07
CA ALA A 78 3.61 21.68 13.24
C ALA A 78 3.92 23.13 12.87
N TYR A 79 4.87 23.37 11.96
CA TYR A 79 5.16 24.70 11.44
C TYR A 79 3.94 25.31 10.75
N ALA A 80 3.26 24.53 9.90
CA ALA A 80 2.04 24.97 9.22
C ALA A 80 0.93 25.33 10.25
N ALA A 81 0.72 24.49 11.26
CA ALA A 81 -0.29 24.71 12.30
C ALA A 81 0.01 25.96 13.17
N VAL A 82 1.27 26.18 13.55
CA VAL A 82 1.67 27.33 14.38
C VAL A 82 1.52 28.63 13.60
N ASN A 83 1.90 28.65 12.32
CA ASN A 83 1.83 29.85 11.48
C ASN A 83 0.48 30.02 10.78
N GLN A 84 -0.48 29.11 10.99
CA GLN A 84 -1.75 29.05 10.25
C GLN A 84 -1.53 29.12 8.73
N ALA A 85 -0.46 28.47 8.27
CA ALA A 85 -0.03 28.46 6.88
C ALA A 85 -0.44 27.14 6.20
N GLU A 86 -0.63 27.19 4.89
CA GLU A 86 -0.83 25.97 4.11
C GLU A 86 0.41 25.06 4.15
N LEU A 87 0.20 23.76 3.92
CA LEU A 87 1.30 22.79 3.90
C LEU A 87 2.36 23.18 2.85
N PHE A 88 3.63 23.27 3.27
CA PHE A 88 4.75 23.72 2.43
C PHE A 88 4.60 25.14 1.85
N SER A 89 3.69 25.96 2.39
CA SER A 89 3.29 27.25 1.81
C SER A 89 2.75 27.12 0.37
N TRP A 90 2.24 25.93 0.04
CA TRP A 90 1.55 25.58 -1.20
C TRP A 90 0.11 25.18 -0.87
N ASP A 91 -0.69 24.89 -1.88
CA ASP A 91 -2.02 24.30 -1.69
C ASP A 91 -1.99 23.03 -0.82
N ASN A 92 -2.94 22.94 0.13
CA ASN A 92 -3.03 21.84 1.10
C ASN A 92 -3.26 20.46 0.44
N GLN A 93 -3.91 20.41 -0.72
CA GLN A 93 -4.10 19.18 -1.49
C GLN A 93 -2.77 18.68 -2.08
N ALA A 94 -1.96 19.59 -2.60
CA ALA A 94 -0.60 19.32 -3.05
C ALA A 94 0.30 18.92 -1.86
N GLY A 95 0.19 19.62 -0.73
CA GLY A 95 0.93 19.31 0.49
C GLY A 95 0.64 17.90 1.04
N LEU A 96 -0.62 17.47 1.06
CA LEU A 96 -1.01 16.10 1.39
C LEU A 96 -0.38 15.07 0.43
N THR A 97 -0.29 15.42 -0.86
CA THR A 97 0.35 14.56 -1.87
C THR A 97 1.86 14.45 -1.62
N CYS A 98 2.52 15.52 -1.20
CA CYS A 98 3.92 15.47 -0.77
C CYS A 98 4.11 14.58 0.47
N LEU A 99 3.23 14.71 1.48
CA LEU A 99 3.25 13.84 2.66
C LEU A 99 3.02 12.36 2.29
N PHE A 100 2.16 12.08 1.31
CA PHE A 100 1.97 10.74 0.75
C PHE A 100 3.28 10.17 0.17
N PHE A 101 3.99 10.94 -0.65
CA PHE A 101 5.28 10.49 -1.21
C PHE A 101 6.34 10.25 -0.15
N ILE A 102 6.42 11.12 0.87
CA ILE A 102 7.30 10.91 2.02
C ILE A 102 6.93 9.59 2.74
N ALA A 103 5.63 9.34 2.94
CA ALA A 103 5.14 8.13 3.60
C ALA A 103 5.34 6.83 2.80
N ILE A 104 5.50 6.91 1.47
CA ILE A 104 5.84 5.74 0.64
C ILE A 104 7.27 5.26 0.95
N ILE A 105 8.20 6.14 1.33
CA ILE A 105 9.62 5.80 1.46
C ILE A 105 9.85 4.62 2.45
N PRO A 106 9.31 4.62 3.68
CA PRO A 106 9.43 3.46 4.57
C PRO A 106 8.91 2.16 3.95
N VAL A 107 7.78 2.20 3.23
CA VAL A 107 7.22 1.01 2.55
C VAL A 107 8.21 0.46 1.52
N LEU A 108 8.82 1.33 0.72
CA LEU A 108 9.85 0.93 -0.26
C LEU A 108 11.12 0.39 0.41
N VAL A 109 11.57 1.00 1.51
CA VAL A 109 12.71 0.52 2.28
C VAL A 109 12.45 -0.89 2.82
N MET A 110 11.26 -1.14 3.40
CA MET A 110 10.91 -2.49 3.83
C MET A 110 10.86 -3.48 2.65
N ALA A 111 10.28 -3.09 1.52
CA ALA A 111 10.26 -3.95 0.34
C ALA A 111 11.69 -4.31 -0.15
N ALA A 112 12.63 -3.37 -0.05
CA ALA A 112 14.04 -3.60 -0.35
C ALA A 112 14.71 -4.53 0.68
N ILE A 113 14.42 -4.37 1.97
CA ILE A 113 14.88 -5.26 3.04
C ILE A 113 14.34 -6.68 2.81
N GLN A 114 13.03 -6.84 2.59
CA GLN A 114 12.43 -8.14 2.27
C GLN A 114 13.07 -8.79 1.04
N LYS A 115 13.35 -8.01 -0.02
CA LYS A 115 14.07 -8.49 -1.20
C LYS A 115 15.43 -9.07 -0.84
N ARG A 116 16.22 -8.34 -0.04
CA ARG A 116 17.56 -8.76 0.39
C ARG A 116 17.50 -9.97 1.32
N PHE A 117 16.49 -10.05 2.18
CA PHE A 117 16.23 -11.21 3.02
C PHE A 117 15.98 -12.48 2.20
N PHE A 118 15.17 -12.40 1.14
CA PHE A 118 15.01 -13.54 0.23
C PHE A 118 16.34 -13.94 -0.44
N SER A 119 17.20 -12.97 -0.81
CA SER A 119 18.53 -13.29 -1.33
C SER A 119 19.37 -14.06 -0.31
N LEU A 120 19.35 -13.64 0.97
CA LEU A 120 20.04 -14.34 2.05
C LEU A 120 19.54 -15.80 2.17
N LEU A 121 18.23 -16.03 2.11
CA LEU A 121 17.68 -17.39 2.17
C LEU A 121 18.09 -18.25 0.96
N ALA A 122 18.34 -17.65 -0.20
CA ALA A 122 18.80 -18.37 -1.39
C ALA A 122 20.17 -19.00 -1.17
N ASP A 123 21.06 -18.31 -0.45
CA ASP A 123 22.43 -18.78 -0.15
C ASP A 123 22.44 -20.05 0.72
N TYR A 124 21.35 -20.30 1.47
CA TYR A 124 21.18 -21.48 2.32
C TYR A 124 20.17 -22.49 1.77
N SER A 125 19.73 -22.32 0.51
CA SER A 125 18.73 -23.20 -0.09
C SER A 125 19.36 -24.39 -0.83
N ASP A 126 18.81 -25.58 -0.62
CA ASP A 126 19.14 -26.76 -1.42
C ASP A 126 18.58 -26.58 -2.85
N ASP A 127 19.31 -27.06 -3.87
CA ASP A 127 18.94 -26.93 -5.29
C ASP A 127 17.63 -27.65 -5.69
N LYS A 128 17.03 -28.44 -4.79
CA LYS A 128 15.82 -29.22 -5.07
C LYS A 128 14.57 -28.34 -5.02
N ARG A 129 14.00 -28.06 -6.19
CA ARG A 129 12.73 -27.34 -6.35
C ARG A 129 11.57 -28.29 -6.56
N VAL A 130 10.52 -28.15 -5.75
CA VAL A 130 9.25 -28.84 -5.97
C VAL A 130 8.34 -27.95 -6.79
N ALA A 131 7.79 -28.48 -7.89
CA ALA A 131 6.84 -27.80 -8.74
C ALA A 131 5.48 -28.50 -8.65
N THR A 132 4.40 -27.73 -8.52
CA THR A 132 3.04 -28.24 -8.69
C THR A 132 2.58 -28.02 -10.13
N LEU A 133 2.06 -29.07 -10.75
CA LEU A 133 1.48 -29.05 -12.11
C LEU A 133 0.03 -28.53 -12.16
N LYS A 134 -0.49 -27.94 -11.08
CA LYS A 134 -1.86 -27.42 -11.05
C LYS A 134 -1.95 -26.17 -11.94
N VAL A 135 -2.77 -26.24 -13.00
CA VAL A 135 -3.15 -25.08 -13.80
C VAL A 135 -3.95 -24.14 -12.92
N ARG A 136 -3.48 -22.90 -12.78
CA ARG A 136 -4.13 -21.85 -11.97
C ARG A 136 -4.74 -20.81 -12.90
N GLY A 137 -6.01 -20.51 -12.71
CA GLY A 137 -6.74 -19.49 -13.46
C GLY A 137 -6.76 -18.14 -12.73
N VAL A 138 -7.10 -17.07 -13.45
CA VAL A 138 -7.25 -15.71 -12.88
C VAL A 138 -8.27 -15.67 -11.73
N ARG A 139 -9.32 -16.51 -11.82
CA ARG A 139 -10.37 -16.65 -10.79
C ARG A 139 -9.89 -17.29 -9.49
N ASP A 140 -8.73 -17.94 -9.50
CA ASP A 140 -8.13 -18.46 -8.28
C ASP A 140 -7.50 -17.32 -7.45
N PHE A 141 -7.22 -16.17 -8.07
CA PHE A 141 -6.61 -15.01 -7.42
C PHE A 141 -7.60 -13.89 -7.10
N ILE A 142 -8.65 -13.73 -7.91
CA ILE A 142 -9.62 -12.62 -7.80
C ILE A 142 -11.04 -13.17 -7.69
N SER A 143 -11.77 -12.73 -6.65
CA SER A 143 -13.14 -13.16 -6.40
C SER A 143 -14.14 -12.51 -7.38
N LYS A 144 -15.28 -13.18 -7.64
CA LYS A 144 -16.35 -12.62 -8.50
C LYS A 144 -16.85 -11.24 -8.05
N PRO A 145 -17.07 -11.00 -6.73
CA PRO A 145 -17.48 -9.67 -6.26
C PRO A 145 -16.45 -8.58 -6.58
N MET A 146 -15.15 -8.86 -6.45
CA MET A 146 -14.10 -7.89 -6.77
C MET A 146 -14.13 -7.48 -8.25
N ILE A 147 -14.30 -8.46 -9.14
CA ILE A 147 -14.45 -8.19 -10.59
C ILE A 147 -15.66 -7.31 -10.84
N LEU A 148 -16.80 -7.63 -10.21
CA LEU A 148 -18.02 -6.82 -10.32
C LEU A 148 -17.79 -5.38 -9.86
N PHE A 149 -17.12 -5.17 -8.71
CA PHE A 149 -16.83 -3.83 -8.19
C PHE A 149 -15.89 -3.03 -9.08
N ILE A 150 -14.91 -3.66 -9.73
CA ILE A 150 -14.07 -2.99 -10.73
C ILE A 150 -14.95 -2.53 -11.89
N PHE A 151 -15.74 -3.43 -12.51
CA PHE A 151 -16.57 -3.05 -13.64
C PHE A 151 -17.57 -1.96 -13.29
N SER A 152 -18.24 -2.05 -12.14
CA SER A 152 -19.18 -1.01 -11.73
C SER A 152 -18.49 0.32 -11.45
N GLY A 153 -17.30 0.32 -10.85
CA GLY A 153 -16.48 1.53 -10.65
C GLY A 153 -16.05 2.16 -11.98
N GLN A 154 -15.66 1.34 -12.96
CA GLN A 154 -15.31 1.79 -14.31
C GLN A 154 -16.49 2.45 -15.02
N PHE A 155 -17.66 1.79 -15.04
CA PHE A 155 -18.87 2.35 -15.64
C PHE A 155 -19.29 3.64 -14.94
N LEU A 156 -19.20 3.69 -13.60
CA LEU A 156 -19.51 4.88 -12.83
C LEU A 156 -18.58 6.05 -13.18
N PHE A 157 -17.27 5.81 -13.28
CA PHE A 157 -16.30 6.84 -13.63
C PHE A 157 -16.53 7.37 -15.04
N ILE A 158 -16.66 6.47 -16.03
CA ILE A 158 -16.92 6.85 -17.42
C ILE A 158 -18.23 7.64 -17.53
N GLY A 159 -19.30 7.17 -16.87
CA GLY A 159 -20.58 7.88 -16.83
C GLY A 159 -20.46 9.27 -16.20
N SER A 160 -19.66 9.40 -15.13
CA SER A 160 -19.40 10.68 -14.46
C SER A 160 -18.64 11.64 -15.39
N VAL A 161 -17.62 11.15 -16.11
CA VAL A 161 -16.89 11.97 -17.11
C VAL A 161 -17.84 12.44 -18.21
N VAL A 162 -18.66 11.55 -18.78
CA VAL A 162 -19.63 11.92 -19.83
C VAL A 162 -20.64 12.96 -19.31
N TYR A 163 -21.09 12.83 -18.05
CA TYR A 163 -21.96 13.82 -17.42
C TYR A 163 -21.30 15.20 -17.32
N PHE A 164 -20.07 15.27 -16.79
CA PHE A 164 -19.34 16.53 -16.61
C PHE A 164 -18.77 17.10 -17.92
N VAL A 165 -18.68 16.31 -19.00
CA VAL A 165 -18.47 16.88 -20.35
C VAL A 165 -19.64 17.75 -20.78
N ASN A 166 -20.86 17.38 -20.40
CA ASN A 166 -22.07 18.18 -20.68
C ASN A 166 -22.31 19.27 -19.63
N HIS A 167 -21.71 19.14 -18.44
CA HIS A 167 -21.83 20.10 -17.32
C HIS A 167 -20.44 20.43 -16.76
N PRO A 168 -19.56 21.10 -17.52
CA PRO A 168 -18.17 21.31 -17.12
C PRO A 168 -18.07 22.21 -15.89
N PHE A 169 -17.03 21.96 -15.09
CA PHE A 169 -16.64 22.80 -13.95
C PHE A 169 -15.15 23.18 -14.06
N ASP A 170 -14.72 24.17 -13.30
CA ASP A 170 -13.35 24.67 -13.36
C ASP A 170 -12.32 23.61 -12.96
N GLY A 171 -11.34 23.40 -13.83
CA GLY A 171 -10.32 22.35 -13.68
C GLY A 171 -10.72 20.97 -14.20
N PHE A 172 -11.91 20.81 -14.81
CA PHE A 172 -12.32 19.55 -15.43
C PHE A 172 -11.56 19.29 -16.75
N GLY A 173 -10.76 18.22 -16.78
CA GLY A 173 -9.96 17.83 -17.97
C GLY A 173 -10.73 17.22 -19.15
N GLY A 174 -12.07 17.21 -19.16
CA GLY A 174 -12.84 16.58 -20.23
C GLY A 174 -12.55 15.07 -20.37
N TYR A 175 -12.48 14.58 -21.61
CA TYR A 175 -12.12 13.18 -21.87
C TYR A 175 -10.67 12.82 -21.51
N LEU A 176 -9.79 13.79 -21.23
CA LEU A 176 -8.42 13.49 -20.75
C LEU A 176 -8.44 12.81 -19.38
N ASN A 177 -9.51 12.97 -18.60
CA ASN A 177 -9.68 12.21 -17.34
C ASN A 177 -9.68 10.69 -17.57
N LEU A 178 -10.09 10.22 -18.76
CA LEU A 178 -10.04 8.80 -19.12
C LEU A 178 -8.59 8.31 -19.31
N LEU A 179 -7.67 9.17 -19.71
CA LEU A 179 -6.24 8.83 -19.74
C LEU A 179 -5.69 8.65 -18.31
N GLY A 180 -6.13 9.49 -17.37
CA GLY A 180 -5.80 9.33 -15.95
C GLY A 180 -6.29 8.00 -15.38
N LEU A 181 -7.53 7.61 -15.72
CA LEU A 181 -8.08 6.30 -15.38
C LEU A 181 -7.26 5.16 -16.00
N ALA A 182 -6.98 5.22 -17.32
CA ALA A 182 -6.20 4.18 -18.00
C ALA A 182 -4.78 4.05 -17.42
N PHE A 183 -4.14 5.17 -17.06
CA PHE A 183 -2.85 5.18 -16.39
C PHE A 183 -2.91 4.50 -15.01
N LEU A 184 -3.93 4.83 -14.20
CA LEU A 184 -4.14 4.19 -12.90
C LEU A 184 -4.33 2.68 -13.03
N ASP A 185 -5.20 2.24 -13.94
CA ASP A 185 -5.45 0.82 -14.22
C ASP A 185 -4.18 0.09 -14.64
N SER A 186 -3.35 0.74 -15.47
CA SER A 186 -2.07 0.20 -15.92
C SER A 186 -1.14 -0.10 -14.74
N ILE A 187 -1.07 0.79 -13.73
CA ILE A 187 -0.25 0.57 -12.53
C ILE A 187 -0.67 -0.70 -11.79
N PHE A 188 -1.99 -0.90 -11.62
CA PHE A 188 -2.50 -2.08 -10.91
C PHE A 188 -2.28 -3.37 -11.70
N ILE A 189 -2.51 -3.35 -13.01
CA ILE A 189 -2.27 -4.49 -13.91
C ILE A 189 -0.78 -4.87 -13.93
N ILE A 190 0.11 -3.89 -14.06
CA ILE A 190 1.56 -4.08 -14.03
C ILE A 190 1.99 -4.67 -12.68
N THR A 191 1.43 -4.16 -11.57
CA THR A 191 1.71 -4.70 -10.23
C THR A 191 1.30 -6.17 -10.12
N ILE A 192 0.11 -6.54 -10.60
CA ILE A 192 -0.34 -7.95 -10.63
C ILE A 192 0.63 -8.80 -11.45
N TYR A 193 1.03 -8.33 -12.64
CA TYR A 193 1.99 -9.02 -13.48
C TYR A 193 3.33 -9.27 -12.75
N PHE A 194 3.84 -8.28 -12.02
CA PHE A 194 5.06 -8.44 -11.23
C PHE A 194 4.89 -9.41 -10.05
N ILE A 195 3.73 -9.41 -9.38
CA ILE A 195 3.44 -10.36 -8.29
C ILE A 195 3.38 -11.80 -8.82
N MET A 196 2.69 -12.02 -9.94
CA MET A 196 2.55 -13.33 -10.58
C MET A 196 3.91 -13.89 -11.04
N ASN A 197 4.75 -13.02 -11.61
CA ASN A 197 6.07 -13.40 -12.13
C ASN A 197 7.21 -13.23 -11.11
N ASN A 198 6.89 -13.05 -9.82
CA ASN A 198 7.90 -12.80 -8.81
C ASN A 198 8.75 -14.06 -8.53
N LYS A 199 9.92 -14.13 -9.19
CA LYS A 199 10.91 -15.21 -8.99
C LYS A 199 11.38 -15.35 -7.54
N ARG A 200 11.21 -14.34 -6.69
CA ARG A 200 11.63 -14.39 -5.28
C ARG A 200 10.74 -15.28 -4.44
N LEU A 201 9.45 -15.35 -4.78
CA LEU A 201 8.54 -16.30 -4.14
C LEU A 201 8.93 -17.74 -4.48
N ALA A 202 9.69 -17.99 -5.55
CA ALA A 202 10.20 -19.33 -5.85
C ALA A 202 11.14 -19.90 -4.78
N LEU A 203 11.69 -19.06 -3.90
CA LEU A 203 12.49 -19.47 -2.75
C LEU A 203 11.63 -20.01 -1.59
N ILE A 204 10.32 -19.79 -1.63
CA ILE A 204 9.42 -20.49 -0.71
C ILE A 204 9.30 -21.94 -1.19
N LYS A 205 9.75 -22.88 -0.35
CA LYS A 205 9.87 -24.30 -0.72
C LYS A 205 8.52 -24.91 -1.12
N ASP A 206 7.46 -24.58 -0.36
CA ASP A 206 6.12 -25.12 -0.60
C ASP A 206 5.36 -24.34 -1.70
N PRO A 207 4.98 -25.01 -2.81
CA PRO A 207 4.09 -24.46 -3.85
C PRO A 207 2.74 -23.89 -3.37
N ASN A 208 2.18 -24.42 -2.27
CA ASN A 208 0.92 -23.97 -1.70
C ASN A 208 1.10 -22.68 -0.90
N GLN A 209 2.14 -22.59 -0.07
CA GLN A 209 2.52 -21.36 0.62
C GLN A 209 2.80 -20.21 -0.36
N ARG A 210 3.50 -20.51 -1.47
CA ARG A 210 3.69 -19.55 -2.59
C ARG A 210 2.37 -19.04 -3.13
N PHE A 211 1.43 -19.94 -3.40
CA PHE A 211 0.12 -19.58 -3.93
C PHE A 211 -0.64 -18.66 -2.99
N VAL A 212 -0.71 -19.03 -1.71
CA VAL A 212 -1.42 -18.27 -0.68
C VAL A 212 -0.83 -16.85 -0.55
N GLY A 213 0.50 -16.73 -0.57
CA GLY A 213 1.17 -15.42 -0.58
C GLY A 213 0.85 -14.57 -1.82
N GLN A 214 0.87 -15.17 -3.01
CA GLN A 214 0.50 -14.49 -4.27
C GLN A 214 -0.97 -14.07 -4.28
N GLN A 215 -1.86 -14.96 -3.86
CA GLN A 215 -3.29 -14.71 -3.78
C GLN A 215 -3.60 -13.55 -2.83
N ASN A 216 -2.99 -13.53 -1.64
CA ASN A 216 -3.14 -12.43 -0.70
C ASN A 216 -2.68 -11.09 -1.30
N ALA A 217 -1.49 -11.06 -1.90
CA ALA A 217 -0.95 -9.85 -2.51
C ALA A 217 -1.81 -9.33 -3.69
N ILE A 218 -2.28 -10.22 -4.57
CA ILE A 218 -3.16 -9.85 -5.68
C ILE A 218 -4.51 -9.38 -5.17
N SER A 219 -5.11 -10.09 -4.22
CA SER A 219 -6.41 -9.73 -3.62
C SER A 219 -6.37 -8.33 -2.98
N VAL A 220 -5.30 -8.01 -2.25
CA VAL A 220 -5.15 -6.67 -1.67
C VAL A 220 -4.90 -5.61 -2.74
N ASN A 221 -4.03 -5.88 -3.73
CA ASN A 221 -3.81 -4.95 -4.83
C ASN A 221 -5.11 -4.63 -5.59
N VAL A 222 -5.96 -5.63 -5.83
CA VAL A 222 -7.28 -5.46 -6.44
C VAL A 222 -8.23 -4.68 -5.53
N THR A 223 -8.18 -4.89 -4.22
CA THR A 223 -9.00 -4.12 -3.26
C THR A 223 -8.61 -2.64 -3.27
N ILE A 224 -7.31 -2.37 -3.26
CA ILE A 224 -6.73 -1.03 -3.38
C ILE A 224 -7.14 -0.38 -4.70
N TRP A 225 -7.12 -1.14 -5.81
CA TRP A 225 -7.59 -0.68 -7.12
C TRP A 225 -9.06 -0.26 -7.09
N ILE A 226 -9.93 -1.12 -6.53
CA ILE A 226 -11.35 -0.82 -6.36
C ILE A 226 -11.52 0.50 -5.59
N VAL A 227 -10.89 0.63 -4.42
CA VAL A 227 -10.96 1.85 -3.61
C VAL A 227 -10.50 3.08 -4.40
N ALA A 228 -9.39 2.98 -5.12
CA ALA A 228 -8.86 4.08 -5.93
C ALA A 228 -9.84 4.52 -7.03
N LEU A 229 -10.51 3.57 -7.69
CA LEU A 229 -11.55 3.85 -8.69
C LEU A 229 -12.74 4.61 -8.10
N TYR A 230 -13.26 4.15 -6.96
CA TYR A 230 -14.38 4.84 -6.30
C TYR A 230 -13.97 6.20 -5.73
N TYR A 231 -12.74 6.31 -5.21
CA TYR A 231 -12.20 7.60 -4.78
C TYR A 231 -12.08 8.59 -5.94
N LEU A 232 -11.61 8.15 -7.12
CA LEU A 232 -11.57 9.01 -8.31
C LEU A 232 -12.96 9.50 -8.72
N CYS A 233 -13.96 8.60 -8.73
CA CYS A 233 -15.36 8.99 -8.99
C CYS A 233 -15.81 10.05 -7.99
N LEU A 234 -15.60 9.79 -6.70
CA LEU A 234 -16.03 10.67 -5.63
C LEU A 234 -15.34 12.02 -5.66
N SER A 235 -14.04 12.04 -5.94
CA SER A 235 -13.25 13.27 -6.08
C SER A 235 -13.78 14.13 -7.24
N LEU A 236 -14.17 13.52 -8.36
CA LEU A 236 -14.77 14.21 -9.48
C LEU A 236 -16.12 14.84 -9.10
N TRP A 237 -16.99 14.10 -8.42
CA TRP A 237 -18.29 14.59 -7.96
C TRP A 237 -18.17 15.70 -6.89
N ILE A 238 -17.26 15.55 -5.93
CA ILE A 238 -16.97 16.61 -4.94
C ILE A 238 -16.52 17.89 -5.65
N SER A 239 -15.76 17.75 -6.73
CA SER A 239 -15.27 18.89 -7.48
C SER A 239 -16.37 19.56 -8.30
N GLY A 240 -17.22 18.76 -8.96
CA GLY A 240 -18.34 19.26 -9.76
C GLY A 240 -19.53 19.78 -8.96
N LEU A 241 -19.67 19.38 -7.70
CA LEU A 241 -20.70 19.91 -6.78
C LEU A 241 -20.20 21.07 -5.92
N ASP A 242 -18.98 21.56 -6.16
CA ASP A 242 -18.32 22.63 -5.41
C ASP A 242 -18.23 22.37 -3.89
N LEU A 243 -18.07 21.10 -3.50
CA LEU A 243 -17.94 20.67 -2.11
C LEU A 243 -16.49 20.80 -1.61
N LEU A 244 -15.88 21.97 -1.80
CA LEU A 244 -14.44 22.23 -1.58
C LEU A 244 -13.96 21.82 -0.18
N SER A 245 -14.78 22.07 0.84
CA SER A 245 -14.46 21.75 2.24
C SER A 245 -14.22 20.26 2.50
N TYR A 246 -14.75 19.37 1.64
CA TYR A 246 -14.60 17.92 1.79
C TYR A 246 -13.40 17.34 1.03
N ARG A 247 -12.78 18.09 0.12
CA ARG A 247 -11.68 17.59 -0.73
C ARG A 247 -10.50 17.08 0.11
N ILE A 248 -10.06 17.91 1.06
CA ILE A 248 -8.92 17.59 1.95
C ILE A 248 -9.25 16.40 2.84
N PHE A 249 -10.45 16.38 3.42
CA PHE A 249 -10.90 15.29 4.29
C PHE A 249 -10.94 13.96 3.54
N MET A 250 -11.55 13.91 2.35
CA MET A 250 -11.68 12.67 1.59
C MET A 250 -10.34 12.18 1.04
N GLN A 251 -9.45 13.09 0.64
CA GLN A 251 -8.10 12.71 0.24
C GLN A 251 -7.31 12.12 1.41
N SER A 252 -7.37 12.73 2.60
CA SER A 252 -6.71 12.20 3.79
C SER A 252 -7.24 10.79 4.12
N LEU A 253 -8.57 10.63 4.17
CA LEU A 253 -9.22 9.35 4.43
C LEU A 253 -8.77 8.26 3.42
N TYR A 254 -8.74 8.60 2.14
CA TYR A 254 -8.27 7.72 1.09
C TYR A 254 -6.82 7.28 1.34
N ILE A 255 -5.92 8.23 1.65
CA ILE A 255 -4.52 7.90 1.90
C ILE A 255 -4.36 7.02 3.15
N HIS A 256 -5.07 7.31 4.25
CA HIS A 256 -5.08 6.47 5.45
C HIS A 256 -5.45 5.03 5.12
N LEU A 257 -6.56 4.87 4.41
CA LEU A 257 -7.10 3.56 4.06
C LEU A 257 -6.15 2.78 3.14
N MET A 258 -5.56 3.46 2.16
CA MET A 258 -4.54 2.89 1.27
C MET A 258 -3.34 2.33 2.04
N PHE A 259 -2.73 3.12 2.93
CA PHE A 259 -1.55 2.67 3.68
C PHE A 259 -1.89 1.57 4.69
N LEU A 260 -3.06 1.64 5.34
CA LEU A 260 -3.51 0.57 6.23
C LEU A 260 -3.72 -0.74 5.45
N MET A 261 -4.35 -0.69 4.28
CA MET A 261 -4.51 -1.86 3.42
C MET A 261 -3.16 -2.47 3.03
N VAL A 262 -2.18 -1.65 2.64
CA VAL A 262 -0.81 -2.12 2.36
C VAL A 262 -0.18 -2.76 3.60
N ALA A 263 -0.36 -2.15 4.78
CA ALA A 263 0.15 -2.68 6.04
C ALA A 263 -0.44 -4.04 6.36
N PHE A 264 -1.76 -4.20 6.21
CA PHE A 264 -2.42 -5.49 6.41
C PHE A 264 -2.05 -6.52 5.34
N ALA A 265 -1.80 -6.10 4.09
CA ALA A 265 -1.31 -6.99 3.03
C ALA A 265 0.02 -7.66 3.37
N SER A 266 0.88 -6.94 4.11
CA SER A 266 2.17 -7.47 4.54
C SER A 266 2.05 -8.62 5.55
N LYS A 267 0.88 -8.79 6.19
CA LYS A 267 0.59 -9.91 7.05
C LYS A 267 0.20 -11.11 6.21
N LEU A 268 0.97 -12.20 6.32
CA LEU A 268 0.60 -13.47 5.72
C LEU A 268 -0.56 -14.12 6.48
N PRO A 269 -1.52 -14.76 5.79
CA PRO A 269 -2.64 -15.42 6.43
C PRO A 269 -2.17 -16.63 7.25
N ALA A 270 -2.93 -16.99 8.29
CA ALA A 270 -2.60 -18.12 9.16
C ALA A 270 -2.43 -19.45 8.39
N SER A 271 -3.19 -19.63 7.31
CA SER A 271 -3.09 -20.78 6.39
C SER A 271 -1.71 -20.92 5.75
N PHE A 272 -0.92 -19.85 5.67
CA PHE A 272 0.46 -19.92 5.22
C PHE A 272 1.35 -20.71 6.21
N TYR A 273 1.05 -20.65 7.52
CA TYR A 273 1.90 -21.23 8.56
C TYR A 273 1.49 -22.65 8.99
N GLN A 274 0.30 -23.14 8.61
CA GLN A 274 -0.23 -24.43 9.08
C GLN A 274 0.71 -25.63 8.86
N GLY A 275 1.45 -25.69 7.75
CA GLY A 275 2.43 -26.77 7.49
C GLY A 275 3.82 -26.60 8.13
N LEU A 276 4.05 -25.50 8.86
CA LEU A 276 5.31 -25.26 9.60
C LEU A 276 5.20 -25.72 11.06
N GLU A 277 4.01 -25.60 11.65
CA GLU A 277 3.74 -25.94 13.06
C GLU A 277 3.73 -27.47 13.27
N GLU A 278 3.41 -28.26 12.23
CA GLU A 278 3.48 -29.73 12.27
C GLU A 278 4.92 -30.29 12.22
N LYS A 279 5.93 -29.44 11.95
CA LYS A 279 7.35 -29.82 11.81
C LYS A 279 8.25 -29.40 12.98
N GLN A 280 7.67 -28.79 14.01
CA GLN A 280 8.35 -28.51 15.29
C GLN A 280 8.18 -29.69 16.24
#